data_AF-A0A7M2SYQ7-F1
#
_entry.id   AF-A0A7M2SYQ7-F1
#
_cell.length_a   1.000
_cell.length_b   1.000
_cell.length_c   1.000
_cell.angle_alpha   90.00
_cell.angle_beta   90.00
_cell.angle_gamma   90.00
#
_symmetry.space_group_name_H-M   'P 1'
#
loop_
_entity.id
_entity.type
_entity.pdbx_description
1 polymer ?
#
loop_
_entity_poly.entity_id
_entity_poly.type
_entity_poly.pdbx_seq_one_letter_code
_entity_poly.pdbx_strand_id
1 'polypeptide(L)'
;MRQALRNWAFVVPRPEQRTAPSDVRLALRWAERASRPLTDLMDPAVMRAVLQALRLKQDGTVAAAETQRHQRMTLVNAVRYAIEQGMLRGDPIANVSWRIAKTVKQVDPRVVANPAQARSLLCAVSYVGSHRRARGRRLVGLFAGMYYAGLRPEEAVAVTLPDCVLPAEGWGRAILHITRPQAGKKWTDTGRLHDECGLKGRPLGDTRPVPLPPELVAQWRESVLTFGTADDGRLFFNERGGILASSTYDRVWHEARELALPPGLLSTPLAARPYDLRHSALSTWLNAGVDPTEVAERAGNSVEVLMTKYAKCLYGRATIANQRIEALLDEYD
;
A
#
# COMPACT_ATOMS: atom_id res chain seq x y z
N MET A 1 -12.73 27.01 1.11
CA MET A 1 -13.36 26.26 0.00
C MET A 1 -13.07 24.76 0.00
N ARG A 2 -11.84 24.30 -0.32
CA ARG A 2 -11.51 22.85 -0.42
C ARG A 2 -11.87 22.02 0.81
N GLN A 3 -11.61 22.56 2.00
CA GLN A 3 -11.94 21.90 3.26
C GLN A 3 -13.46 21.75 3.45
N ALA A 4 -14.25 22.75 3.04
CA ALA A 4 -15.71 22.68 3.07
C ALA A 4 -16.22 21.58 2.12
N LEU A 5 -15.74 21.55 0.88
CA LEU A 5 -16.11 20.50 -0.09
C LEU A 5 -15.75 19.10 0.41
N ARG A 6 -14.50 18.89 0.82
CA ARG A 6 -14.00 17.58 1.28
C ARG A 6 -14.69 17.11 2.56
N ASN A 7 -14.90 17.97 3.53
CA ASN A 7 -15.37 17.53 4.85
C ASN A 7 -16.89 17.54 5.00
N TRP A 8 -17.64 18.10 4.03
CA TRP A 8 -19.08 18.27 4.13
C TRP A 8 -19.83 17.91 2.84
N ALA A 9 -19.40 18.42 1.68
CA ALA A 9 -20.16 18.20 0.44
C ALA A 9 -20.00 16.79 -0.14
N PHE A 10 -18.80 16.21 -0.01
CA PHE A 10 -18.41 14.94 -0.61
C PHE A 10 -18.39 13.76 0.37
N VAL A 11 -18.64 14.00 1.66
CA VAL A 11 -18.79 12.93 2.66
C VAL A 11 -20.15 12.27 2.47
N VAL A 12 -20.20 10.94 2.52
CA VAL A 12 -21.43 10.15 2.41
C VAL A 12 -21.56 9.28 3.68
N PRO A 13 -22.73 9.24 4.35
CA PRO A 13 -23.90 10.08 4.10
C PRO A 13 -23.60 11.57 4.35
N ARG A 14 -24.24 12.45 3.57
CA ARG A 14 -23.97 13.89 3.62
C ARG A 14 -24.40 14.43 5.00
N PRO A 15 -23.51 15.11 5.74
CA PRO A 15 -23.89 15.76 7.00
C PRO A 15 -25.00 16.79 6.77
N GLU A 16 -25.94 16.90 7.71
CA GLU A 16 -27.03 17.87 7.62
C GLU A 16 -26.49 19.29 7.48
N GLN A 17 -26.90 20.01 6.43
CA GLN A 17 -26.41 21.36 6.15
C GLN A 17 -26.63 22.34 7.31
N ARG A 18 -27.66 22.14 8.13
CA ARG A 18 -27.97 22.98 9.30
C ARG A 18 -26.92 22.86 10.41
N THR A 19 -26.22 21.73 10.48
CA THR A 19 -25.15 21.47 11.46
C THR A 19 -23.78 22.01 11.02
N ALA A 20 -23.63 22.37 9.73
CA ALA A 20 -22.40 22.93 9.20
C ALA A 20 -22.15 24.35 9.73
N PRO A 21 -20.92 24.71 10.14
CA PRO A 21 -20.53 26.08 10.47
C PRO A 21 -20.90 27.10 9.38
N SER A 22 -21.12 28.37 9.76
CA SER A 22 -21.61 29.41 8.85
C SER A 22 -20.67 29.68 7.67
N ASP A 23 -19.36 29.67 7.90
CA ASP A 23 -18.30 29.79 6.90
C ASP A 23 -18.32 28.63 5.90
N VAL A 24 -18.53 27.40 6.37
CA VAL A 24 -18.69 26.20 5.53
C VAL A 24 -19.93 26.34 4.65
N ARG A 25 -21.09 26.72 5.22
CA ARG A 25 -22.32 26.91 4.45
C ARG A 25 -22.18 28.00 3.38
N LEU A 26 -21.49 29.09 3.70
CA LEU A 26 -21.22 30.16 2.75
C LEU A 26 -20.31 29.67 1.60
N ALA A 27 -19.25 28.93 1.94
CA ALA A 27 -18.35 28.34 0.95
C ALA A 27 -19.10 27.36 0.01
N LEU A 28 -19.96 26.50 0.55
CA LEU A 28 -20.74 25.57 -0.28
C LEU A 28 -21.73 26.29 -1.20
N ARG A 29 -22.45 27.31 -0.71
CA ARG A 29 -23.34 28.13 -1.54
C ARG A 29 -22.59 28.88 -2.63
N TRP A 30 -21.41 29.41 -2.31
CA TRP A 30 -20.56 30.04 -3.32
C TRP A 30 -20.12 29.02 -4.37
N ALA A 31 -19.68 27.82 -3.95
CA ALA A 31 -19.26 26.78 -4.88
C ALA A 31 -20.38 26.37 -5.82
N GLU A 32 -21.60 26.21 -5.31
CA GLU A 32 -22.79 25.92 -6.11
C GLU A 32 -23.04 26.99 -7.17
N ARG A 33 -23.02 28.28 -6.78
CA ARG A 33 -23.24 29.40 -7.71
C ARG A 33 -22.12 29.61 -8.73
N ALA A 34 -20.88 29.35 -8.32
CA ALA A 34 -19.70 29.52 -9.17
C ALA A 34 -19.40 28.29 -10.06
N SER A 35 -20.10 27.18 -9.84
CA SER A 35 -19.94 25.97 -10.65
C SER A 35 -20.73 26.07 -11.95
N ARG A 36 -20.16 25.53 -13.02
CA ARG A 36 -20.87 25.39 -14.31
C ARG A 36 -21.92 24.27 -14.24
N PRO A 37 -23.01 24.36 -15.02
CA PRO A 37 -23.93 23.25 -15.20
C PRO A 37 -23.20 22.00 -15.67
N LEU A 38 -23.62 20.83 -15.18
CA LEU A 38 -23.01 19.56 -15.58
C LEU A 38 -23.12 19.30 -17.09
N THR A 39 -24.22 19.75 -17.70
CA THR A 39 -24.48 19.65 -19.14
C THR A 39 -23.43 20.34 -20.00
N ASP A 40 -22.71 21.34 -19.47
CA ASP A 40 -21.64 22.02 -20.19
C ASP A 40 -20.49 21.07 -20.55
N LEU A 41 -20.35 19.95 -19.84
CA LEU A 41 -19.39 18.90 -20.20
C LEU A 41 -19.65 18.30 -21.58
N MET A 42 -20.87 18.42 -22.12
CA MET A 42 -21.18 17.95 -23.48
C MET A 42 -20.49 18.78 -24.58
N ASP A 43 -20.05 20.00 -24.27
CA ASP A 43 -19.19 20.78 -25.17
C ASP A 43 -17.76 20.20 -25.15
N PRO A 44 -17.24 19.70 -26.29
CA PRO A 44 -15.89 19.13 -26.38
C PRO A 44 -14.78 20.10 -25.94
N ALA A 45 -14.96 21.42 -26.10
CA ALA A 45 -13.99 22.42 -25.65
C ALA A 45 -13.92 22.48 -24.12
N VAL A 46 -15.07 22.48 -23.46
CA VAL A 46 -15.18 22.47 -22.00
C VAL A 46 -14.63 21.17 -21.43
N MET A 47 -15.02 20.03 -22.00
CA MET A 47 -14.48 18.74 -21.56
C MET A 47 -12.96 18.71 -21.71
N ARG A 48 -12.42 19.12 -22.86
CA ARG A 48 -10.96 19.19 -23.07
C ARG A 48 -10.26 20.06 -22.03
N ALA A 49 -10.83 21.21 -21.66
CA ALA A 49 -10.28 22.08 -20.62
C ALA A 49 -10.26 21.38 -19.25
N VAL A 50 -11.31 20.64 -18.89
CA VAL A 50 -11.36 19.83 -17.65
C VAL A 50 -10.28 18.76 -17.67
N LEU A 51 -10.13 18.01 -18.76
CA LEU A 51 -9.08 16.99 -18.89
C LEU A 51 -7.68 17.60 -18.76
N GLN A 52 -7.44 18.77 -19.36
CA GLN A 52 -6.18 19.50 -19.24
C GLN A 52 -5.91 19.94 -17.81
N ALA A 53 -6.91 20.51 -17.12
CA ALA A 53 -6.78 20.91 -15.72
C ALA A 53 -6.46 19.72 -14.81
N LEU A 54 -7.07 18.55 -15.05
CA LEU A 54 -6.77 17.33 -14.30
C LEU A 54 -5.34 16.82 -14.51
N ARG A 55 -4.66 17.17 -15.61
CA ARG A 55 -3.25 16.79 -15.81
C ARG A 55 -2.28 17.59 -14.95
N LEU A 56 -2.73 18.70 -14.37
CA LEU A 56 -1.90 19.62 -13.62
C LEU A 56 -2.10 19.43 -12.11
N LYS A 57 -1.03 19.71 -11.37
CA LYS A 57 -1.07 19.91 -9.93
C LYS A 57 -1.62 21.31 -9.63
N GLN A 58 -1.85 21.59 -8.35
CA GLN A 58 -2.34 22.90 -7.90
C GLN A 58 -1.34 24.03 -8.13
N ASP A 59 -0.06 23.72 -8.25
CA ASP A 59 1.01 24.66 -8.59
C ASP A 59 1.16 24.87 -10.11
N GLY A 60 0.30 24.26 -10.93
CA GLY A 60 0.35 24.35 -12.40
C GLY A 60 1.34 23.40 -13.07
N THR A 61 2.15 22.66 -12.31
CA THR A 61 3.09 21.67 -12.87
C THR A 61 2.38 20.38 -13.28
N VAL A 62 2.98 19.61 -14.19
CA VAL A 62 2.40 18.35 -14.68
C VAL A 62 2.39 17.30 -13.55
N ALA A 63 1.23 16.66 -13.32
CA ALA A 63 1.08 15.57 -12.36
C ALA A 63 1.78 14.29 -12.85
N ALA A 64 2.12 13.38 -11.93
CA ALA A 64 2.69 12.09 -12.31
C ALA A 64 1.72 11.30 -13.20
N ALA A 65 2.25 10.51 -14.14
CA ALA A 65 1.43 9.79 -15.12
C ALA A 65 0.39 8.84 -14.48
N GLU A 66 0.75 8.20 -13.36
CA GLU A 66 -0.19 7.35 -12.60
C GLU A 66 -1.31 8.18 -11.94
N THR A 67 -0.98 9.37 -11.43
CA THR A 67 -1.98 10.32 -10.90
C THR A 67 -2.96 10.75 -11.99
N GLN A 68 -2.45 11.11 -13.18
CA GLN A 68 -3.30 11.45 -14.33
C GLN A 68 -4.23 10.29 -14.71
N ARG A 69 -3.72 9.06 -14.68
CA ARG A 69 -4.52 7.85 -14.95
C ARG A 69 -5.63 7.65 -13.93
N HIS A 70 -5.34 7.80 -12.64
CA HIS A 70 -6.35 7.72 -11.59
C HIS A 70 -7.41 8.80 -11.72
N GLN A 71 -7.01 10.06 -11.93
CA GLN A 71 -7.96 11.17 -12.12
C GLN A 71 -8.88 10.94 -13.32
N ARG A 72 -8.34 10.41 -14.43
CA ARG A 72 -9.15 10.03 -15.59
C ARG A 72 -10.15 8.93 -15.24
N MET A 73 -9.71 7.88 -14.54
CA MET A 73 -10.60 6.78 -14.15
C MET A 73 -11.74 7.29 -13.25
N THR A 74 -11.43 8.13 -12.26
CA THR A 74 -12.42 8.75 -11.38
C THR A 74 -13.40 9.60 -12.18
N LEU A 75 -12.92 10.43 -13.11
CA LEU A 75 -13.79 11.25 -13.97
C LEU A 75 -14.70 10.38 -14.84
N VAL A 76 -14.17 9.33 -15.48
CA VAL A 76 -14.95 8.40 -16.31
C VAL A 76 -16.06 7.76 -15.49
N ASN A 77 -15.77 7.29 -14.28
CA ASN A 77 -16.78 6.69 -13.41
C ASN A 77 -17.84 7.71 -12.98
N ALA A 78 -17.44 8.94 -12.65
CA ALA A 78 -18.37 10.01 -12.28
C ALA A 78 -19.29 10.39 -13.45
N VAL A 79 -18.75 10.48 -14.67
CA VAL A 79 -19.53 10.74 -15.90
C VAL A 79 -20.50 9.61 -16.19
N ARG A 80 -20.06 8.34 -16.09
CA ARG A 80 -20.94 7.18 -16.26
C ARG A 80 -22.10 7.20 -15.28
N TYR A 81 -21.81 7.45 -14.00
CA TYR A 81 -22.86 7.57 -12.98
C TYR A 81 -23.83 8.71 -13.31
N ALA A 82 -23.35 9.88 -13.75
CA ALA A 82 -24.21 10.97 -14.17
C ALA A 82 -25.12 10.64 -15.38
N ILE A 83 -24.64 9.80 -16.30
CA ILE A 83 -25.45 9.28 -17.42
C ILE A 83 -26.51 8.31 -16.90
N GLU A 84 -26.16 7.39 -16.00
CA GLU A 84 -27.11 6.46 -15.37
C GLU A 84 -28.20 7.19 -14.59
N GLN A 85 -27.88 8.31 -13.96
CA GLN A 85 -28.84 9.19 -13.28
C GLN A 85 -29.62 10.11 -14.23
N GLY A 86 -29.42 10.01 -15.55
CA GLY A 86 -30.10 10.85 -16.56
C GLY A 86 -29.69 12.33 -16.56
N MET A 87 -28.62 12.69 -15.84
CA MET A 87 -28.13 14.08 -15.76
C MET A 87 -27.32 14.49 -17.01
N LEU A 88 -26.78 13.50 -17.73
CA LEU A 88 -26.08 13.67 -19.00
C LEU A 88 -26.75 12.81 -20.07
N ARG A 89 -26.89 13.36 -21.29
CA ARG A 89 -27.56 12.69 -22.42
C ARG A 89 -26.67 11.70 -23.19
N GLY A 90 -25.37 11.69 -22.91
CA GLY A 90 -24.40 10.83 -23.60
C GLY A 90 -23.01 10.98 -22.99
N ASP A 91 -22.03 10.26 -23.54
CA ASP A 91 -20.65 10.30 -23.04
C ASP A 91 -19.87 11.52 -23.59
N PRO A 92 -19.63 12.57 -22.76
CA PRO A 92 -18.85 13.73 -23.19
C PRO A 92 -17.37 13.41 -23.46
N ILE A 93 -16.85 12.27 -22.99
CA ILE A 93 -15.44 11.88 -23.13
C ILE A 93 -15.19 11.24 -24.51
N ALA A 94 -16.22 10.64 -25.12
CA ALA A 94 -16.10 9.92 -26.39
C ALA A 94 -15.49 10.76 -27.52
N ASN A 95 -15.77 12.07 -27.53
CA ASN A 95 -15.33 12.99 -28.58
C ASN A 95 -14.00 13.70 -28.27
N VAL A 96 -13.30 13.34 -27.18
CA VAL A 96 -12.06 13.99 -26.77
C VAL A 96 -10.92 12.98 -26.60
N SER A 97 -9.91 13.08 -27.47
CA SER A 97 -8.72 12.25 -27.35
C SER A 97 -7.87 12.65 -26.14
N TRP A 98 -7.65 11.72 -25.20
CA TRP A 98 -6.70 11.89 -24.10
C TRP A 98 -5.56 10.87 -24.22
N ARG A 99 -4.35 11.35 -24.53
CA ARG A 99 -3.11 10.55 -24.43
C ARG A 99 -2.46 10.73 -23.06
N ILE A 100 -2.36 9.66 -22.29
CA ILE A 100 -1.61 9.64 -21.02
C ILE A 100 -0.26 8.99 -21.27
N ALA A 101 0.80 9.52 -20.65
CA ALA A 101 2.13 8.92 -20.71
C ALA A 101 2.11 7.48 -20.16
N LYS A 102 2.86 6.58 -20.79
CA LYS A 102 2.99 5.19 -20.30
C LYS A 102 3.63 5.20 -18.91
N THR A 103 3.07 4.41 -17.99
CA THR A 103 3.63 4.23 -16.66
C THR A 103 4.53 2.98 -16.62
N VAL A 104 5.66 3.09 -15.92
CA VAL A 104 6.51 1.93 -15.66
C VAL A 104 5.78 1.03 -14.69
N LYS A 105 5.39 -0.16 -15.15
CA LYS A 105 4.73 -1.15 -14.28
C LYS A 105 5.71 -1.87 -13.37
N GLN A 106 6.97 -2.01 -13.79
CA GLN A 106 7.99 -2.81 -13.12
C GLN A 106 8.58 -2.10 -11.90
N VAL A 107 8.97 -2.89 -10.90
CA VAL A 107 9.75 -2.46 -9.76
C VAL A 107 11.16 -2.06 -10.24
N ASP A 108 11.67 -0.97 -9.70
CA ASP A 108 13.06 -0.56 -9.89
C ASP A 108 13.95 -1.42 -8.98
N PRO A 109 14.87 -2.24 -9.51
CA PRO A 109 15.73 -3.10 -8.71
C PRO A 109 16.53 -2.36 -7.63
N ARG A 110 16.80 -1.06 -7.81
CA ARG A 110 17.54 -0.23 -6.83
C ARG A 110 16.81 -0.03 -5.50
N VAL A 111 15.50 -0.30 -5.43
CA VAL A 111 14.74 -0.22 -4.17
C VAL A 111 14.91 -1.48 -3.32
N VAL A 112 15.33 -2.59 -3.93
CA VAL A 112 15.36 -3.91 -3.29
C VAL A 112 16.57 -4.04 -2.37
N ALA A 113 16.30 -4.28 -1.10
CA ALA A 113 17.32 -4.63 -0.11
C ALA A 113 17.64 -6.13 -0.18
N ASN A 114 18.92 -6.46 -0.16
CA ASN A 114 19.37 -7.84 -0.01
C ASN A 114 19.23 -8.30 1.47
N PRO A 115 19.39 -9.61 1.77
CA PRO A 115 19.26 -10.13 3.13
C PRO A 115 20.17 -9.49 4.18
N ALA A 116 21.40 -9.13 3.82
CA ALA A 116 22.31 -8.46 4.75
C ALA A 116 21.82 -7.04 5.07
N GLN A 117 21.46 -6.27 4.05
CA GLN A 117 20.92 -4.91 4.20
C GLN A 117 19.61 -4.91 4.99
N ALA A 118 18.73 -5.88 4.74
CA ALA A 118 17.47 -6.01 5.46
C ALA A 118 17.69 -6.27 6.95
N ARG A 119 18.60 -7.19 7.31
CA ARG A 119 18.96 -7.42 8.73
C ARG A 119 19.54 -6.17 9.38
N SER A 120 20.43 -5.43 8.70
CA SER A 120 20.96 -4.17 9.22
C SER A 120 19.87 -3.12 9.44
N LEU A 121 18.93 -2.98 8.50
CA LEU A 121 17.78 -2.07 8.64
C LEU A 121 16.87 -2.47 9.80
N LEU A 122 16.52 -3.75 9.93
CA LEU A 122 15.69 -4.25 11.03
C LEU A 122 16.38 -4.09 12.39
N CYS A 123 17.70 -4.32 12.45
CA CYS A 123 18.49 -4.03 13.63
C CYS A 123 18.42 -2.54 13.99
N ALA A 124 18.64 -1.64 13.03
CA ALA A 124 18.57 -0.20 13.26
C ALA A 124 17.18 0.27 13.72
N VAL A 125 16.09 -0.36 13.26
CA VAL A 125 14.73 -0.09 13.78
C VAL A 125 14.68 -0.28 15.29
N SER A 126 15.40 -1.26 15.86
CA SER A 126 15.43 -1.48 17.31
C SER A 126 16.05 -0.31 18.10
N TYR A 127 16.89 0.51 17.46
CA TYR A 127 17.53 1.69 18.06
C TYR A 127 16.72 2.97 17.91
N VAL A 128 15.60 2.95 17.17
CA VAL A 128 14.80 4.15 16.94
C VAL A 128 13.95 4.51 18.17
N GLY A 129 14.19 5.72 18.69
CA GLY A 129 13.49 6.28 19.85
C GLY A 129 14.09 5.86 21.19
N SER A 130 13.57 6.40 22.30
CA SER A 130 14.11 6.09 23.63
C SER A 130 13.76 4.68 24.08
N HIS A 131 14.63 4.07 24.91
CA HIS A 131 14.42 2.72 25.44
C HIS A 131 13.05 2.56 26.10
N ARG A 132 12.63 3.54 26.91
CA ARG A 132 11.34 3.52 27.62
C ARG A 132 10.12 3.57 26.69
N ARG A 133 10.16 4.40 25.64
CA ARG A 133 9.07 4.49 24.66
C ARG A 133 9.07 3.30 23.69
N ALA A 134 10.24 2.74 23.42
CA ALA A 134 10.44 1.55 22.58
C ALA A 134 9.76 1.67 21.20
N ARG A 135 9.65 2.89 20.66
CA ARG A 135 8.88 3.18 19.45
C ARG A 135 9.37 2.36 18.24
N GLY A 136 10.68 2.21 18.10
CA GLY A 136 11.30 1.38 17.09
C GLY A 136 11.19 -0.12 17.40
N ARG A 137 11.59 -0.54 18.60
CA ARG A 137 11.57 -1.97 19.02
C ARG A 137 10.21 -2.64 18.86
N ARG A 138 9.11 -1.94 19.16
CA ARG A 138 7.73 -2.43 18.95
C ARG A 138 7.39 -2.72 17.49
N LEU A 139 8.14 -2.15 16.55
CA LEU A 139 7.88 -2.24 15.11
C LEU A 139 8.87 -3.12 14.35
N VAL A 140 9.89 -3.69 15.01
CA VAL A 140 10.84 -4.61 14.35
C VAL A 140 10.09 -5.77 13.70
N GLY A 141 9.20 -6.43 14.47
CA GLY A 141 8.39 -7.53 13.95
C GLY A 141 7.46 -7.12 12.80
N LEU A 142 6.95 -5.88 12.80
CA LEU A 142 6.10 -5.35 11.73
C LEU A 142 6.88 -5.30 10.40
N PHE A 143 8.05 -4.65 10.40
CA PHE A 143 8.89 -4.56 9.20
C PHE A 143 9.49 -5.91 8.82
N ALA A 144 9.83 -6.75 9.79
CA ALA A 144 10.27 -8.13 9.55
C ALA A 144 9.17 -8.93 8.83
N GLY A 145 7.90 -8.76 9.20
CA GLY A 145 6.78 -9.37 8.49
C GLY A 145 6.69 -8.92 7.02
N MET A 146 6.93 -7.64 6.75
CA MET A 146 6.97 -7.13 5.37
C MET A 146 8.13 -7.72 4.55
N TYR A 147 9.28 -7.96 5.18
CA TYR A 147 10.49 -8.47 4.51
C TYR A 147 10.52 -10.00 4.38
N TYR A 148 10.24 -10.74 5.45
CA TYR A 148 10.37 -12.19 5.47
C TYR A 148 9.11 -12.94 5.03
N ALA A 149 7.93 -12.34 5.22
CA ALA A 149 6.64 -12.92 4.82
C ALA A 149 5.95 -12.11 3.70
N GLY A 150 6.62 -11.06 3.18
CA GLY A 150 6.11 -10.27 2.07
C GLY A 150 4.80 -9.55 2.40
N LEU A 151 4.44 -9.33 3.66
CA LEU A 151 3.15 -8.72 4.03
C LEU A 151 3.00 -7.30 3.46
N ARG A 152 1.79 -6.93 3.05
CA ARG A 152 1.49 -5.51 2.82
C ARG A 152 1.50 -4.78 4.18
N PRO A 153 1.82 -3.47 4.24
CA PRO A 153 1.78 -2.74 5.50
C PRO A 153 0.44 -2.85 6.25
N GLU A 154 -0.67 -2.79 5.52
CA GLU A 154 -2.02 -2.89 6.08
C GLU A 154 -2.39 -4.31 6.55
N GLU A 155 -1.76 -5.34 5.96
CA GLU A 155 -1.87 -6.73 6.43
C GLU A 155 -1.05 -6.89 7.70
N ALA A 156 0.20 -6.40 7.72
CA ALA A 156 1.10 -6.48 8.86
C ALA A 156 0.54 -5.79 10.11
N VAL A 157 -0.10 -4.63 9.97
CA VAL A 157 -0.77 -3.90 11.07
C VAL A 157 -1.99 -4.66 11.60
N ALA A 158 -2.60 -5.52 10.79
CA ALA A 158 -3.81 -6.26 11.15
C ALA A 158 -3.54 -7.65 11.73
N VAL A 159 -2.29 -8.16 11.70
CA VAL A 159 -1.96 -9.49 12.22
C VAL A 159 -2.27 -9.59 13.70
N THR A 160 -2.99 -10.67 14.07
CA THR A 160 -3.30 -11.01 15.46
C THR A 160 -2.59 -12.31 15.87
N LEU A 161 -2.31 -12.44 17.16
CA LEU A 161 -1.67 -13.65 17.70
C LEU A 161 -2.52 -14.92 17.51
N PRO A 162 -3.86 -14.91 17.69
CA PRO A 162 -4.70 -16.09 17.44
C PRO A 162 -4.61 -16.63 16.00
N ASP A 163 -4.33 -15.78 15.02
CA ASP A 163 -4.18 -16.18 13.61
C ASP A 163 -2.78 -16.74 13.29
N CYS A 164 -1.89 -16.81 14.28
CA CYS A 164 -0.50 -17.19 14.09
C CYS A 164 -0.19 -18.52 14.76
N VAL A 165 0.58 -19.37 14.07
CA VAL A 165 1.28 -20.51 14.67
C VAL A 165 2.76 -20.17 14.69
N LEU A 166 3.27 -19.96 15.91
CA LEU A 166 4.63 -19.52 16.18
C LEU A 166 5.37 -20.59 17.01
N PRO A 167 5.82 -21.70 16.38
CA PRO A 167 6.50 -22.78 17.10
C PRO A 167 7.81 -22.29 17.72
N ALA A 168 8.35 -23.04 18.69
CA ALA A 168 9.65 -22.72 19.28
C ALA A 168 10.79 -22.82 18.26
N GLU A 169 10.69 -23.79 17.34
CA GLU A 169 11.64 -24.04 16.27
C GLU A 169 10.91 -24.33 14.96
N GLY A 170 11.57 -24.04 13.84
CA GLY A 170 11.05 -24.32 12.51
C GLY A 170 10.07 -23.27 11.97
N TRP A 171 9.35 -23.66 10.92
CA TRP A 171 8.45 -22.77 10.19
C TRP A 171 7.12 -22.58 10.92
N GLY A 172 6.67 -21.33 10.96
CA GLY A 172 5.35 -20.97 11.42
C GLY A 172 4.39 -20.68 10.27
N ARG A 173 3.20 -20.20 10.62
CA ARG A 173 2.23 -19.67 9.65
C ARG A 173 1.42 -18.53 10.24
N ALA A 174 0.98 -17.60 9.41
CA ALA A 174 -0.05 -16.62 9.74
C ALA A 174 -1.25 -16.78 8.80
N ILE A 175 -2.46 -16.65 9.31
CA ILE A 175 -3.69 -16.64 8.52
C ILE A 175 -4.14 -15.19 8.32
N LEU A 176 -3.95 -14.66 7.11
CA LEU A 176 -4.40 -13.30 6.79
C LEU A 176 -5.83 -13.36 6.29
N HIS A 177 -6.70 -12.51 6.83
CA HIS A 177 -8.11 -12.44 6.42
C HIS A 177 -8.66 -11.00 6.42
N ILE A 178 -8.01 -10.08 7.13
CA ILE A 178 -8.35 -8.65 7.19
C ILE A 178 -7.16 -7.75 6.84
N THR A 179 -7.49 -6.55 6.37
CA THR A 179 -6.57 -5.42 6.22
C THR A 179 -7.14 -4.21 6.97
N ARG A 180 -6.26 -3.33 7.46
CA ARG A 180 -6.66 -2.10 8.16
C ARG A 180 -6.20 -0.82 7.45
N PRO A 181 -6.70 -0.54 6.23
CA PRO A 181 -6.32 0.66 5.48
C PRO A 181 -6.68 1.94 6.23
N GLN A 182 -5.88 2.99 6.03
CA GLN A 182 -6.12 4.29 6.63
C GLN A 182 -6.80 5.24 5.62
N ALA A 183 -8.12 5.39 5.71
CA ALA A 183 -8.89 6.36 4.92
C ALA A 183 -9.29 7.61 5.72
N GLY A 184 -9.28 7.51 7.05
CA GLY A 184 -9.70 8.56 7.98
C GLY A 184 -11.21 8.49 8.31
N LYS A 185 -11.57 8.85 9.55
CA LYS A 185 -12.92 8.65 10.15
C LYS A 185 -14.12 9.11 9.31
N LYS A 186 -13.93 10.11 8.45
CA LYS A 186 -15.00 10.71 7.62
C LYS A 186 -15.22 9.97 6.29
N TRP A 187 -14.42 8.95 6.03
CA TRP A 187 -14.34 8.23 4.75
C TRP A 187 -14.30 6.71 4.94
N THR A 188 -14.63 6.25 6.14
CA THR A 188 -14.79 4.83 6.48
C THR A 188 -16.25 4.57 6.77
N ASP A 189 -16.73 3.40 6.36
CA ASP A 189 -18.12 2.99 6.60
C ASP A 189 -18.38 2.82 8.11
N THR A 190 -17.32 2.55 8.87
CA THR A 190 -17.33 2.35 10.33
C THR A 190 -17.15 3.62 11.16
N GLY A 191 -16.85 4.77 10.55
CA GLY A 191 -16.55 6.03 11.26
C GLY A 191 -15.22 6.02 12.04
N ARG A 192 -14.40 4.96 11.92
CA ARG A 192 -13.09 4.79 12.56
C ARG A 192 -11.96 5.29 11.66
N LEU A 193 -10.79 5.61 12.22
CA LEU A 193 -9.66 6.15 11.42
C LEU A 193 -9.16 5.14 10.37
N HIS A 194 -9.27 3.86 10.72
CA HIS A 194 -8.98 2.73 9.87
C HIS A 194 -10.27 1.97 9.63
N ASP A 195 -10.46 1.49 8.41
CA ASP A 195 -11.52 0.54 8.11
C ASP A 195 -11.02 -0.89 8.29
N GLU A 196 -11.94 -1.84 8.44
CA GLU A 196 -11.64 -3.26 8.35
C GLU A 196 -12.11 -3.75 6.99
N CYS A 197 -11.16 -4.03 6.09
CA CYS A 197 -11.46 -4.50 4.74
C CYS A 197 -10.97 -5.94 4.55
N GLY A 198 -11.64 -6.71 3.69
CA GLY A 198 -11.14 -7.99 3.23
C GLY A 198 -9.83 -7.87 2.45
N LEU A 199 -9.19 -9.00 2.16
CA LEU A 199 -7.97 -9.02 1.37
C LEU A 199 -8.22 -8.44 -0.04
N LYS A 200 -7.23 -7.68 -0.57
CA LYS A 200 -7.35 -7.00 -1.86
C LYS A 200 -7.74 -7.96 -2.98
N GLY A 201 -8.86 -7.68 -3.64
CA GLY A 201 -9.34 -8.42 -4.81
C GLY A 201 -9.94 -9.78 -4.49
N ARG A 202 -10.29 -10.04 -3.22
CA ARG A 202 -10.90 -11.29 -2.76
C ARG A 202 -12.28 -11.02 -2.13
N PRO A 203 -13.16 -12.02 -2.09
CA PRO A 203 -14.42 -11.93 -1.36
C PRO A 203 -14.18 -11.60 0.12
N LEU A 204 -15.17 -10.96 0.75
CA LEU A 204 -15.13 -10.70 2.18
C LEU A 204 -15.02 -12.04 2.95
N GLY A 205 -14.11 -12.10 3.92
CA GLY A 205 -13.88 -13.31 4.73
C GLY A 205 -12.96 -14.36 4.11
N ASP A 206 -12.47 -14.15 2.88
CA ASP A 206 -11.46 -15.04 2.29
C ASP A 206 -10.13 -14.95 3.05
N THR A 207 -9.46 -16.10 3.18
CA THR A 207 -8.24 -16.22 3.98
C THR A 207 -7.05 -16.61 3.12
N ARG A 208 -5.85 -16.30 3.60
CA ARG A 208 -4.60 -16.65 2.95
C ARG A 208 -3.58 -17.11 3.99
N PRO A 209 -3.21 -18.40 4.01
CA PRO A 209 -2.08 -18.84 4.82
C PRO A 209 -0.78 -18.25 4.26
N VAL A 210 0.06 -17.72 5.13
CA VAL A 210 1.38 -17.21 4.80
C VAL A 210 2.41 -17.96 5.64
N PRO A 211 3.32 -18.72 5.04
CA PRO A 211 4.37 -19.40 5.78
C PRO A 211 5.35 -18.37 6.36
N LEU A 212 5.72 -18.57 7.63
CA LEU A 212 6.64 -17.70 8.35
C LEU A 212 7.98 -18.43 8.51
N PRO A 213 9.09 -17.92 7.95
CA PRO A 213 10.39 -18.55 8.14
C PRO A 213 10.80 -18.51 9.62
N PRO A 214 11.68 -19.42 10.08
CA PRO A 214 12.08 -19.52 11.49
C PRO A 214 12.58 -18.21 12.09
N GLU A 215 13.34 -17.42 11.31
CA GLU A 215 13.85 -16.12 11.74
C GLU A 215 12.74 -15.11 12.05
N LEU A 216 11.63 -15.14 11.28
CA LEU A 216 10.47 -14.29 11.53
C LEU A 216 9.68 -14.78 12.73
N VAL A 217 9.52 -16.10 12.87
CA VAL A 217 8.85 -16.70 14.03
C VAL A 217 9.55 -16.29 15.33
N ALA A 218 10.88 -16.37 15.37
CA ALA A 218 11.67 -15.96 16.52
C ALA A 218 11.43 -14.47 16.87
N GLN A 219 11.49 -13.59 15.87
CA GLN A 219 11.27 -12.14 16.07
C GLN A 219 9.84 -11.81 16.55
N TRP A 220 8.83 -12.52 16.03
CA TRP A 220 7.45 -12.30 16.48
C TRP A 220 7.21 -12.85 17.88
N ARG A 221 7.79 -14.01 18.22
CA ARG A 221 7.77 -14.54 19.59
C ARG A 221 8.43 -13.58 20.57
N GLU A 222 9.61 -13.06 20.23
CA GLU A 222 10.31 -12.06 21.05
C GLU A 222 9.46 -10.79 21.24
N SER A 223 8.82 -10.30 20.17
CA SER A 223 7.93 -9.14 20.23
C SER A 223 6.75 -9.38 21.18
N VAL A 224 6.11 -10.55 21.11
CA VAL A 224 4.99 -10.92 21.99
C VAL A 224 5.47 -11.06 23.44
N LEU A 225 6.59 -11.71 23.68
CA LEU A 225 7.16 -11.85 25.04
C LEU A 225 7.53 -10.50 25.65
N THR A 226 8.04 -9.57 24.85
CA THR A 226 8.55 -8.28 25.32
C THR A 226 7.42 -7.25 25.51
N PHE A 227 6.47 -7.20 24.57
CA PHE A 227 5.47 -6.13 24.50
C PHE A 227 4.05 -6.59 24.76
N GLY A 228 3.79 -7.90 24.79
CA GLY A 228 2.44 -8.45 24.80
C GLY A 228 1.72 -8.25 23.46
N THR A 229 0.40 -8.30 23.51
CA THR A 229 -0.50 -7.95 22.40
C THR A 229 -1.37 -6.76 22.78
N ALA A 230 -2.00 -6.14 21.79
CA ALA A 230 -3.12 -5.25 22.07
C ALA A 230 -4.32 -6.03 22.64
N ASP A 231 -5.31 -5.32 23.21
CA ASP A 231 -6.52 -5.90 23.79
C ASP A 231 -7.31 -6.75 22.77
N ASP A 232 -7.23 -6.40 21.49
CA ASP A 232 -7.84 -7.12 20.36
C ASP A 232 -6.93 -8.20 19.76
N GLY A 233 -5.83 -8.55 20.44
CA GLY A 233 -4.90 -9.61 20.04
C GLY A 233 -3.90 -9.21 18.95
N ARG A 234 -3.91 -7.97 18.45
CA ARG A 234 -2.93 -7.50 17.45
C ARG A 234 -1.50 -7.58 17.98
N LEU A 235 -0.59 -8.07 17.12
CA LEU A 235 0.84 -8.16 17.44
C LEU A 235 1.52 -6.79 17.50
N PHE A 236 1.09 -5.86 16.65
CA PHE A 236 1.70 -4.54 16.51
C PHE A 236 0.69 -3.42 16.75
N PHE A 237 1.02 -2.54 17.68
CA PHE A 237 0.13 -1.50 18.16
C PHE A 237 0.92 -0.27 18.59
N ASN A 238 0.26 0.89 18.65
CA ASN A 238 0.89 2.12 19.13
C ASN A 238 1.11 2.09 20.65
N GLU A 239 1.82 3.08 21.20
CA GLU A 239 2.14 3.14 22.65
C GLU A 239 0.90 3.10 23.58
N ARG A 240 -0.29 3.38 23.06
CA ARG A 240 -1.58 3.38 23.78
C ARG A 240 -2.45 2.15 23.48
N GLY A 241 -1.91 1.10 22.85
CA GLY A 241 -2.68 -0.10 22.47
C GLY A 241 -3.50 0.04 21.17
N GLY A 242 -3.55 1.24 20.58
CA GLY A 242 -4.36 1.50 19.39
C GLY A 242 -3.73 1.03 18.08
N ILE A 243 -4.44 1.27 16.98
CA ILE A 243 -3.96 0.96 15.62
C ILE A 243 -2.75 1.83 15.27
N LEU A 244 -1.78 1.22 14.56
CA LEU A 244 -0.62 1.91 14.03
C LEU A 244 -1.00 2.69 12.78
N ALA A 245 -0.86 4.02 12.85
CA ALA A 245 -1.00 4.89 11.70
C ALA A 245 0.20 4.75 10.75
N SER A 246 -0.04 4.93 9.45
CA SER A 246 1.00 4.87 8.41
C SER A 246 2.15 5.82 8.66
N SER A 247 1.84 7.08 8.95
CA SER A 247 2.81 8.11 9.31
C SER A 247 3.70 7.74 10.49
N THR A 248 3.21 6.91 11.43
CA THR A 248 3.98 6.49 12.60
C THR A 248 5.08 5.52 12.22
N TYR A 249 4.74 4.43 11.50
CA TYR A 249 5.76 3.48 11.06
C TYR A 249 6.64 4.06 9.96
N ASP A 250 6.12 4.93 9.09
CA ASP A 250 6.93 5.60 8.06
C ASP A 250 8.04 6.43 8.69
N ARG A 251 7.73 7.22 9.73
CA ARG A 251 8.75 8.02 10.42
C ARG A 251 9.82 7.15 11.07
N VAL A 252 9.42 6.06 11.74
CA VAL A 252 10.38 5.10 12.33
C VAL A 252 11.29 4.51 11.27
N TRP A 253 10.73 4.17 10.11
CA TRP A 253 11.50 3.61 9.00
C TRP A 253 12.55 4.59 8.45
N HIS A 254 12.18 5.86 8.26
CA HIS A 254 13.13 6.86 7.77
C HIS A 254 14.28 7.08 8.76
N GLU A 255 13.99 7.20 10.05
CA GLU A 255 15.02 7.31 11.09
C GLU A 255 15.92 6.04 11.11
N ALA A 256 15.34 4.84 10.95
CA ALA A 256 16.11 3.60 10.89
C ALA A 256 17.04 3.54 9.66
N ARG A 257 16.61 4.08 8.50
CA ARG A 257 17.45 4.16 7.30
C ARG A 257 18.66 5.08 7.53
N GLU A 258 18.47 6.22 8.20
CA GLU A 258 19.57 7.13 8.55
C GLU A 258 20.60 6.47 9.47
N LEU A 259 20.16 5.58 10.36
CA LEU A 259 21.03 4.82 11.25
C LEU A 259 21.74 3.66 10.56
N ALA A 260 21.08 2.96 9.63
CA ALA A 260 21.58 1.74 9.01
C ALA A 260 22.44 1.96 7.76
N LEU A 261 22.13 2.99 6.96
CA LEU A 261 22.70 3.15 5.62
C LEU A 261 23.81 4.21 5.62
N PRO A 262 24.97 3.93 4.98
CA PRO A 262 25.97 4.96 4.76
C PRO A 262 25.41 6.07 3.85
N PRO A 263 25.92 7.31 3.92
CA PRO A 263 25.36 8.47 3.20
C PRO A 263 25.14 8.22 1.71
N GLY A 264 26.08 7.54 1.04
CA GLY A 264 25.99 7.23 -0.38
C GLY A 264 24.85 6.27 -0.75
N LEU A 265 24.44 5.37 0.16
CA LEU A 265 23.27 4.49 -0.04
C LEU A 265 21.98 5.15 0.42
N LEU A 266 22.03 5.99 1.46
CA LEU A 266 20.87 6.70 1.98
C LEU A 266 20.24 7.62 0.91
N SER A 267 21.08 8.27 0.08
CA SER A 267 20.65 9.12 -1.05
C SER A 267 20.05 8.35 -2.22
N THR A 268 20.14 7.02 -2.22
CA THR A 268 19.57 6.15 -3.26
C THR A 268 18.13 5.75 -2.90
N PRO A 269 17.35 5.20 -3.84
CA PRO A 269 16.01 4.74 -3.52
C PRO A 269 15.98 3.41 -2.73
N LEU A 270 17.14 2.89 -2.29
CA LEU A 270 17.26 1.65 -1.53
C LEU A 270 16.37 1.68 -0.29
N ALA A 271 15.40 0.77 -0.29
CA ALA A 271 14.41 0.59 0.77
C ALA A 271 13.81 1.92 1.27
N ALA A 272 13.59 2.89 0.37
CA ALA A 272 13.16 4.24 0.74
C ALA A 272 11.83 4.26 1.51
N ARG A 273 10.94 3.31 1.19
CA ARG A 273 9.63 3.17 1.83
C ARG A 273 9.54 1.81 2.53
N PRO A 274 8.74 1.66 3.60
CA PRO A 274 8.46 0.35 4.19
C PRO A 274 7.94 -0.68 3.18
N TYR A 275 7.14 -0.23 2.21
CA TYR A 275 6.60 -1.10 1.15
C TYR A 275 7.69 -1.74 0.28
N ASP A 276 8.87 -1.13 0.20
CA ASP A 276 10.00 -1.68 -0.56
C ASP A 276 10.56 -2.96 0.10
N LEU A 277 10.28 -3.23 1.38
CA LEU A 277 10.57 -4.52 2.01
C LEU A 277 9.77 -5.66 1.41
N ARG A 278 8.50 -5.43 1.07
CA ARG A 278 7.68 -6.41 0.34
C ARG A 278 8.24 -6.62 -1.07
N HIS A 279 8.68 -5.56 -1.75
CA HIS A 279 9.35 -5.72 -3.03
C HIS A 279 10.63 -6.56 -2.91
N SER A 280 11.37 -6.38 -1.82
CA SER A 280 12.59 -7.12 -1.52
C SER A 280 12.31 -8.58 -1.22
N ALA A 281 11.28 -8.88 -0.43
CA ALA A 281 10.81 -10.24 -0.14
C ALA A 281 10.54 -11.04 -1.42
N LEU A 282 9.64 -10.52 -2.26
CA LEU A 282 9.20 -11.19 -3.48
C LEU A 282 10.35 -11.34 -4.49
N SER A 283 11.18 -10.31 -4.61
CA SER A 283 12.37 -10.37 -5.47
C SER A 283 13.35 -11.44 -4.98
N THR A 284 13.54 -11.54 -3.66
CA THR A 284 14.44 -12.51 -3.03
C THR A 284 13.94 -13.94 -3.21
N TRP A 285 12.65 -14.22 -2.98
CA TRP A 285 12.09 -15.56 -3.17
C TRP A 285 12.15 -16.00 -4.63
N LEU A 286 11.82 -15.09 -5.55
CA LEU A 286 12.00 -15.38 -6.96
C LEU A 286 13.49 -15.66 -7.23
N ASN A 287 14.44 -14.88 -6.68
CA ASN A 287 15.88 -15.06 -6.94
C ASN A 287 16.45 -16.34 -6.34
N ALA A 288 15.86 -16.83 -5.24
CA ALA A 288 16.09 -18.17 -4.73
C ALA A 288 15.48 -19.28 -5.62
N GLY A 289 14.76 -18.88 -6.68
CA GLY A 289 14.14 -19.75 -7.67
C GLY A 289 12.94 -20.53 -7.13
N VAL A 290 12.22 -19.96 -6.17
CA VAL A 290 10.89 -20.44 -5.78
C VAL A 290 9.94 -20.29 -6.98
N ASP A 291 9.05 -21.27 -7.18
CA ASP A 291 8.07 -21.24 -8.26
C ASP A 291 7.25 -19.94 -8.25
N PRO A 292 7.06 -19.25 -9.40
CA PRO A 292 6.28 -18.01 -9.46
C PRO A 292 4.84 -18.15 -8.97
N THR A 293 4.21 -19.32 -9.11
CA THR A 293 2.85 -19.61 -8.60
C THR A 293 2.84 -19.60 -7.09
N GLU A 294 3.78 -20.32 -6.47
CA GLU A 294 3.98 -20.35 -5.01
C GLU A 294 4.26 -18.93 -4.46
N VAL A 295 5.14 -18.17 -5.12
CA VAL A 295 5.40 -16.77 -4.72
C VAL A 295 4.16 -15.90 -4.85
N ALA A 296 3.39 -16.05 -5.93
CA ALA A 296 2.17 -15.28 -6.17
C ALA A 296 1.12 -15.58 -5.10
N GLU A 297 0.92 -16.85 -4.76
CA GLU A 297 0.02 -17.30 -3.71
C GLU A 297 0.44 -16.75 -2.34
N ARG A 298 1.71 -16.97 -1.93
CA ARG A 298 2.27 -16.43 -0.69
C ARG A 298 2.22 -14.92 -0.59
N ALA A 299 2.21 -14.21 -1.72
CA ALA A 299 2.10 -12.76 -1.76
C ALA A 299 0.66 -12.25 -1.90
N GLY A 300 -0.31 -13.08 -2.30
CA GLY A 300 -1.67 -12.63 -2.60
C GLY A 300 -1.71 -11.76 -3.85
N ASN A 301 -0.97 -12.15 -4.88
CA ASN A 301 -0.96 -11.56 -6.21
C ASN A 301 -1.43 -12.61 -7.24
N SER A 302 -1.82 -12.18 -8.43
CA SER A 302 -1.84 -13.08 -9.59
C SER A 302 -0.41 -13.28 -10.13
N VAL A 303 -0.17 -14.41 -10.80
CA VAL A 303 1.12 -14.70 -11.47
C VAL A 303 1.44 -13.63 -12.51
N GLU A 304 0.44 -13.19 -13.29
CA GLU A 304 0.60 -12.13 -14.28
C GLU A 304 1.09 -10.82 -13.65
N VAL A 305 0.48 -10.41 -12.52
CA VAL A 305 0.89 -9.20 -11.80
C VAL A 305 2.31 -9.36 -11.26
N LEU A 306 2.64 -10.53 -10.69
CA LEU A 306 3.97 -10.82 -10.17
C LEU A 306 5.03 -10.69 -11.28
N MET A 307 4.86 -11.39 -12.39
CA MET A 307 5.84 -11.39 -13.49
C MET A 307 5.96 -10.01 -14.15
N THR A 308 4.83 -9.32 -14.35
CA THR A 308 4.84 -7.94 -14.89
C THR A 308 5.58 -6.97 -13.97
N LYS A 309 5.46 -7.14 -12.65
CA LYS A 309 6.06 -6.23 -11.66
C LYS A 309 7.53 -6.52 -11.41
N TYR A 310 7.93 -7.79 -11.34
CA TYR A 310 9.26 -8.17 -10.82
C TYR A 310 10.24 -8.66 -11.90
N ALA A 311 9.88 -8.69 -13.18
CA ALA A 311 10.77 -9.12 -14.27
C ALA A 311 12.17 -8.49 -14.23
N LYS A 312 12.28 -7.19 -13.88
CA LYS A 312 13.58 -6.49 -13.78
C LYS A 312 14.45 -6.96 -12.61
N CYS A 313 13.85 -7.52 -11.57
CA CYS A 313 14.56 -8.01 -10.39
C CYS A 313 15.14 -9.43 -10.57
N LEU A 314 14.88 -10.07 -11.72
CA LEU A 314 15.34 -11.43 -12.04
C LEU A 314 16.62 -11.45 -12.90
N TYR A 315 17.29 -10.30 -13.06
CA TYR A 315 18.47 -10.17 -13.90
C TYR A 315 19.63 -11.03 -13.37
N GLY A 316 20.35 -11.73 -14.26
CA GLY A 316 21.51 -12.57 -13.90
C GLY A 316 21.20 -14.04 -13.57
N ARG A 317 19.98 -14.53 -13.83
CA ARG A 317 19.59 -15.92 -13.53
C ARG A 317 20.02 -16.99 -14.51
N ALA A 318 20.67 -16.64 -15.61
CA ALA A 318 21.10 -17.63 -16.60
C ALA A 318 21.91 -18.76 -15.94
N THR A 319 22.86 -18.41 -15.07
CA THR A 319 23.69 -19.41 -14.36
C THR A 319 22.87 -20.31 -13.42
N ILE A 320 21.96 -19.74 -12.64
CA ILE A 320 21.11 -20.53 -11.71
C ILE A 320 20.13 -21.41 -12.50
N ALA A 321 19.59 -20.91 -13.60
CA ALA A 321 18.71 -21.67 -14.48
C ALA A 321 19.47 -22.84 -15.14
N ASN A 322 20.68 -22.59 -15.63
CA ASN A 322 21.53 -23.61 -16.23
C ASN A 322 21.88 -24.71 -15.21
N GLN A 323 22.30 -24.35 -13.99
CA GLN A 323 22.61 -25.32 -12.92
C GLN A 323 21.41 -26.22 -12.58
N ARG A 324 20.19 -25.68 -12.63
CA ARG A 324 18.96 -26.46 -12.40
C ARG A 324 18.62 -27.37 -13.56
N ILE A 325 18.86 -26.93 -14.79
CA ILE A 325 18.69 -27.75 -15.99
C ILE A 325 19.71 -28.89 -15.97
N GLU A 326 20.97 -28.61 -15.68
CA GLU A 326 22.03 -29.60 -15.52
C GLU A 326 21.66 -30.62 -14.45
N ALA A 327 21.30 -30.18 -13.23
CA ALA A 327 20.90 -31.09 -12.16
C ALA A 327 19.70 -31.99 -12.53
N LEU A 328 18.72 -31.46 -13.28
CA LEU A 328 17.59 -32.27 -13.75
C LEU A 328 18.04 -33.29 -14.80
N LEU A 329 18.91 -32.90 -15.74
CA LEU A 329 19.40 -33.82 -16.77
C LEU A 329 20.25 -34.94 -16.15
N ASP A 330 21.09 -34.60 -15.15
CA ASP A 330 21.91 -35.56 -14.40
C ASP A 330 21.06 -36.57 -13.59
N GLU A 331 19.81 -36.25 -13.25
CA GLU A 331 18.89 -37.21 -12.60
C GLU A 331 18.40 -38.33 -13.54
N TYR A 332 18.58 -38.16 -14.85
CA TYR A 332 18.15 -39.13 -15.88
C TYR A 332 19.32 -39.85 -16.59
N ASP A 333 20.57 -39.57 -16.20
CA ASP A 333 21.77 -40.30 -16.62
C ASP A 333 22.18 -41.37 -15.58
#